data_AF-A0A5K0Z5W5-F1
#
_entry.id   AF-A0A5K0Z5W5-F1
#
_cell.length_a   1.000
_cell.length_b   1.000
_cell.length_c   1.000
_cell.angle_alpha   90.00
_cell.angle_beta   90.00
_cell.angle_gamma   90.00
#
_symmetry.space_group_name_H-M   'P 1'
#
loop_
_entity.id
_entity.type
_entity.pdbx_description
1 polymer ?
#
loop_
_entity_poly.entity_id
_entity_poly.type
_entity_poly.pdbx_seq_one_letter_code
_entity_poly.pdbx_strand_id
1 'polypeptide(L)'
;NWNEFLPGTWRLLYSTGRHIGLTLRQPLPTILIGNAHLAFTPLSDNFLFIQSNVDFTVISATQWPHNKVGAAGKLQITCKSKVAEGSWIYGSEEIDDRPSLIQSGSQESSARKPTNRRVWRRASPVEDIPQALPVASLLPGEIEVTMNLDEVPEDVEGMKKVLREVRVQIPPEMFDVSKLVCATYADSRLLILRSVAGSALLFTRTPAQS
;
A
#
# COMPACT_ATOMS: atom_id res chain seq x y z
N ASN A 1 -4.17 -11.95 16.38
CA ASN A 1 -3.21 -10.95 16.87
C ASN A 1 -2.33 -10.51 15.70
N TRP A 2 -2.40 -9.25 15.28
CA TRP A 2 -1.69 -8.76 14.09
C TRP A 2 -0.16 -8.74 14.23
N ASN A 3 0.32 -8.66 15.46
CA ASN A 3 1.74 -8.76 15.79
C ASN A 3 2.33 -10.15 15.55
N GLU A 4 1.51 -11.17 15.30
CA GLU A 4 2.01 -12.51 14.94
C GLU A 4 2.18 -12.66 13.42
N PHE A 5 1.38 -11.95 12.63
CA PHE A 5 1.30 -12.16 11.18
C PHE A 5 2.12 -11.16 10.36
N LEU A 6 2.15 -9.89 10.77
CA LEU A 6 2.83 -8.82 10.02
C LEU A 6 4.36 -8.83 10.13
N PRO A 7 4.99 -9.24 11.25
CA PRO A 7 6.43 -9.08 11.38
C PRO A 7 7.27 -9.70 10.27
N GLY A 8 8.33 -9.02 9.90
CA GLY A 8 9.28 -9.42 8.87
C GLY A 8 9.32 -8.46 7.69
N THR A 9 10.05 -8.87 6.66
CA THR A 9 10.32 -8.06 5.48
C THR A 9 9.44 -8.52 4.31
N TRP A 10 8.85 -7.56 3.63
CA TRP A 10 7.85 -7.74 2.59
C TRP A 10 8.29 -6.98 1.34
N ARG A 11 8.52 -7.68 0.24
CA ARG A 11 8.90 -7.10 -1.05
C ARG A 11 7.66 -6.71 -1.84
N LEU A 12 7.63 -5.47 -2.29
CA LEU A 12 6.58 -4.96 -3.16
C LEU A 12 6.64 -5.66 -4.53
N LEU A 13 5.54 -6.29 -4.92
CA LEU A 13 5.38 -6.97 -6.20
C LEU A 13 4.61 -6.11 -7.20
N TYR A 14 3.53 -5.49 -6.74
CA TYR A 14 2.62 -4.75 -7.61
C TYR A 14 1.90 -3.63 -6.86
N SER A 15 1.53 -2.57 -7.58
CA SER A 15 0.70 -1.48 -7.07
C SER A 15 -0.34 -1.11 -8.13
N THR A 16 -1.62 -1.05 -7.75
CA THR A 16 -2.72 -0.77 -8.69
C THR A 16 -2.76 0.68 -9.18
N GLY A 17 -2.08 1.61 -8.51
CA GLY A 17 -2.10 3.04 -8.86
C GLY A 17 -0.92 3.49 -9.72
N ARG A 18 0.28 2.99 -9.42
CA ARG A 18 1.52 3.30 -10.15
C ARG A 18 2.33 2.04 -10.41
N HIS A 19 2.76 1.89 -11.65
CA HIS A 19 3.69 0.86 -12.05
C HIS A 19 5.12 1.37 -11.82
N ILE A 20 5.91 0.60 -11.07
CA ILE A 20 7.30 0.96 -10.76
C ILE A 20 8.15 0.80 -12.01
N GLY A 21 8.94 1.82 -12.34
CA GLY A 21 9.90 1.77 -13.45
C GLY A 21 9.29 1.78 -14.85
N LEU A 22 7.96 1.90 -14.99
CA LEU A 22 7.27 2.04 -16.28
C LEU A 22 6.85 3.48 -16.49
N THR A 23 7.79 4.32 -16.92
CA THR A 23 7.49 5.70 -17.32
C THR A 23 7.96 5.94 -18.74
N LEU A 24 7.10 6.52 -19.60
CA LEU A 24 7.45 6.90 -20.97
C LEU A 24 8.39 8.12 -21.03
N ARG A 25 8.59 8.80 -19.89
CA ARG A 25 9.52 9.92 -19.76
C ARG A 25 10.95 9.40 -19.69
N GLN A 26 11.89 10.17 -20.23
CA GLN A 26 13.32 9.98 -20.01
C GLN A 26 13.74 10.84 -18.80
N PRO A 27 13.97 10.26 -17.61
CA PRO A 27 14.31 11.04 -16.43
C PRO A 27 15.75 11.58 -16.52
N LEU A 28 15.92 12.85 -16.12
CA LEU A 28 17.22 13.47 -15.88
C LEU A 28 17.30 13.92 -14.41
N PRO A 29 18.13 13.28 -13.57
CA PRO A 29 19.04 12.17 -13.87
C PRO A 29 18.28 10.85 -14.12
N THR A 30 18.91 9.91 -14.84
CA THR A 30 18.29 8.61 -15.13
C THR A 30 18.36 7.73 -13.88
N ILE A 31 17.21 7.28 -13.40
CA ILE A 31 17.10 6.46 -12.18
C ILE A 31 16.45 5.14 -12.50
N LEU A 32 17.10 4.07 -12.07
CA LEU A 32 16.56 2.72 -12.06
C LEU A 32 16.15 2.36 -10.63
N ILE A 33 14.86 2.12 -10.41
CA ILE A 33 14.38 1.59 -9.13
C ILE A 33 14.72 0.10 -9.05
N GLY A 34 15.35 -0.28 -7.95
CA GLY A 34 15.66 -1.66 -7.59
C GLY A 34 14.55 -2.28 -6.75
N ASN A 35 14.92 -2.92 -5.64
CA ASN A 35 13.95 -3.55 -4.77
C ASN A 35 13.30 -2.52 -3.84
N ALA A 36 11.99 -2.70 -3.61
CA ALA A 36 11.23 -1.95 -2.63
C ALA A 36 10.68 -2.91 -1.58
N HIS A 37 10.99 -2.66 -0.31
CA HIS A 37 10.63 -3.49 0.82
C HIS A 37 9.92 -2.69 1.90
N LEU A 38 8.95 -3.30 2.57
CA LEU A 38 8.41 -2.87 3.85
C LEU A 38 8.79 -3.88 4.92
N ALA A 39 9.40 -3.43 6.00
CA ALA A 39 9.66 -4.24 7.18
C ALA A 39 8.72 -3.81 8.30
N PHE A 40 8.07 -4.78 8.94
CA PHE A 40 7.27 -4.57 10.14
C PHE A 40 8.00 -5.20 11.32
N THR A 41 8.25 -4.44 12.37
CA THR A 41 8.86 -4.90 13.61
C THR A 41 7.91 -4.64 14.77
N PRO A 42 7.56 -5.64 15.59
CA PRO A 42 6.69 -5.43 16.74
C PRO A 42 7.43 -4.62 17.81
N LEU A 43 6.79 -3.56 18.32
CA LEU A 43 7.30 -2.75 19.42
C LEU A 43 6.56 -3.05 20.73
N SER A 44 5.25 -3.26 20.66
CA SER A 44 4.40 -3.70 21.77
C SER A 44 3.06 -4.22 21.24
N ASP A 45 2.16 -4.65 22.12
CA ASP A 45 0.89 -5.32 21.76
C ASP A 45 0.05 -4.60 20.69
N ASN A 46 0.12 -3.27 20.61
CA ASN A 46 -0.64 -2.48 19.63
C ASN A 46 0.24 -1.55 18.78
N PHE A 47 1.57 -1.67 18.84
CA PHE A 47 2.47 -0.79 18.10
C PHE A 47 3.45 -1.58 17.24
N LEU A 48 3.56 -1.16 15.99
CA LEU A 48 4.54 -1.65 15.02
C LEU A 48 5.46 -0.53 14.59
N PHE A 49 6.71 -0.87 14.33
CA PHE A 49 7.63 -0.04 13.59
C PHE A 49 7.63 -0.49 12.14
N ILE A 50 7.33 0.44 11.26
CA ILE A 50 7.27 0.26 9.82
C ILE A 50 8.51 0.91 9.24
N GLN A 51 9.25 0.15 8.43
CA GLN A 51 10.40 0.65 7.70
C GLN A 51 10.23 0.37 6.21
N SER A 52 10.12 1.42 5.40
CA SER A 52 10.17 1.33 3.95
C SER A 52 11.60 1.52 3.47
N ASN A 53 12.10 0.57 2.69
CA ASN A 53 13.42 0.60 2.07
C ASN A 53 13.25 0.49 0.57
N VAL A 54 13.74 1.48 -0.17
CA VAL A 54 13.76 1.48 -1.64
C VAL A 54 15.20 1.64 -2.10
N ASP A 55 15.68 0.63 -2.81
CA ASP A 55 16.99 0.66 -3.47
C ASP A 55 16.83 1.30 -4.85
N PHE A 56 17.79 2.11 -5.27
CA PHE A 56 17.82 2.69 -6.60
C PHE A 56 19.25 2.89 -7.10
N THR A 57 19.39 3.05 -8.41
CA THR A 57 20.67 3.32 -9.06
C THR A 57 20.54 4.54 -9.95
N VAL A 58 21.44 5.51 -9.77
CA VAL A 58 21.55 6.71 -10.60
C VAL A 58 22.50 6.41 -11.75
N ILE A 59 21.96 6.32 -12.96
CA ILE A 59 22.71 6.01 -14.17
C ILE A 59 23.29 7.31 -14.74
N SER A 60 24.60 7.35 -14.92
CA SER A 60 25.26 8.47 -15.60
C SER A 60 24.97 8.43 -17.09
N ALA A 61 24.54 9.57 -17.65
CA ALA A 61 24.15 9.70 -19.06
C ALA A 61 25.27 9.38 -20.07
N THR A 62 26.52 9.28 -19.60
CA THR A 62 27.69 8.95 -20.43
C THR A 62 27.84 7.45 -20.70
N GLN A 63 27.17 6.57 -19.94
CA GLN A 63 27.24 5.12 -20.11
C GLN A 63 25.93 4.57 -20.67
N TRP A 64 26.03 3.86 -21.81
CA TRP A 64 24.88 3.28 -22.50
C TRP A 64 24.18 2.21 -21.63
N PRO A 65 22.84 2.13 -21.65
CA PRO A 65 22.01 1.42 -20.64
C PRO A 65 22.15 -0.11 -20.56
N HIS A 66 23.03 -0.74 -21.34
CA HIS A 66 23.21 -2.20 -21.28
C HIS A 66 23.90 -2.67 -20.01
N ASN A 67 24.83 -1.88 -19.46
CA ASN A 67 25.54 -2.29 -18.24
C ASN A 67 24.81 -1.87 -16.96
N LYS A 68 23.79 -0.99 -17.04
CA LYS A 68 23.02 -0.43 -15.90
C LYS A 68 23.90 -0.01 -14.72
N VAL A 69 25.15 0.36 -14.99
CA VAL A 69 26.12 0.77 -13.98
C VAL A 69 25.85 2.22 -13.61
N GLY A 70 25.92 2.51 -12.32
CA GLY A 70 25.67 3.83 -11.78
C GLY A 70 25.88 3.85 -10.28
N ALA A 71 25.72 5.03 -9.68
CA ALA A 71 25.83 5.20 -8.24
C ALA A 71 24.62 4.56 -7.56
N ALA A 72 24.85 3.65 -6.62
CA ALA A 72 23.78 3.05 -5.84
C ALA A 72 23.30 4.03 -4.76
N GLY A 73 21.99 4.03 -4.53
CA GLY A 73 21.35 4.84 -3.52
C GLY A 73 20.26 4.05 -2.80
N LYS A 74 19.97 4.48 -1.57
CA LYS A 74 18.99 3.86 -0.70
C LYS A 74 18.13 4.92 -0.05
N LEU A 75 16.81 4.81 -0.26
CA LEU A 75 15.81 5.61 0.43
C LEU A 75 15.21 4.76 1.56
N GLN A 76 15.31 5.27 2.78
CA GLN A 76 14.78 4.64 3.98
C GLN A 76 13.78 5.58 4.64
N ILE A 77 12.59 5.06 4.93
CA ILE A 77 11.55 5.78 5.67
C ILE A 77 11.17 4.93 6.85
N THR A 78 11.12 5.53 8.04
CA THR A 78 10.74 4.84 9.26
C THR A 78 9.54 5.51 9.90
N CYS A 79 8.67 4.72 10.51
CA CYS A 79 7.48 5.21 11.19
C CYS A 79 7.07 4.27 12.32
N LYS A 80 6.68 4.85 13.45
CA LYS A 80 5.98 4.12 14.50
C LYS A 80 4.48 4.20 14.25
N SER A 81 3.80 3.07 14.07
CA SER A 81 2.38 2.99 13.80
C SER A 81 1.64 2.22 14.91
N LYS A 82 0.43 2.66 15.24
CA LYS A 82 -0.49 1.92 16.09
C LYS A 82 -1.36 1.03 15.22
N VAL A 83 -1.47 -0.25 15.57
CA VAL A 83 -2.35 -1.22 14.91
C VAL A 83 -3.64 -1.29 15.68
N ALA A 84 -4.75 -1.14 14.97
CA ALA A 84 -6.09 -1.39 15.48
C ALA A 84 -6.75 -2.50 14.65
N GLU A 85 -7.70 -3.21 15.24
CA GLU A 85 -8.55 -4.12 14.49
C GLU A 85 -9.38 -3.33 13.47
N GLY A 86 -9.34 -3.72 12.19
CA GLY A 86 -10.06 -3.03 11.13
C GLY A 86 -11.40 -3.70 10.85
N SER A 87 -12.47 -2.91 10.69
CA SER A 87 -13.78 -3.40 10.25
C SER A 87 -13.97 -3.22 8.74
N TRP A 88 -14.60 -4.19 8.09
CA TRP A 88 -15.00 -4.06 6.68
C TRP A 88 -16.19 -3.10 6.59
N ILE A 89 -16.14 -2.13 5.68
CA ILE A 89 -17.31 -1.35 5.24
C ILE A 89 -17.59 -1.74 3.80
N TYR A 90 -18.06 -2.98 3.58
CA TYR A 90 -18.82 -3.29 2.38
C TYR A 90 -20.26 -3.41 2.86
N GLY A 91 -21.13 -2.58 2.31
CA GLY A 91 -22.46 -2.29 2.85
C GLY A 91 -23.19 -3.53 3.36
N SER A 92 -23.30 -3.62 4.68
CA SER A 92 -24.51 -4.14 5.28
C SER A 92 -25.60 -3.15 4.89
N GLU A 93 -26.35 -3.42 3.83
CA GLU A 93 -27.73 -2.94 3.82
C GLU A 93 -28.34 -3.42 5.12
N GLU A 94 -28.85 -2.46 5.90
CA GLU A 94 -29.53 -2.67 7.17
C GLU A 94 -30.46 -3.89 7.04
N ILE A 95 -30.19 -4.92 7.83
CA ILE A 95 -31.22 -5.88 8.16
C ILE A 95 -32.17 -5.12 9.09
N ASP A 96 -33.24 -4.64 8.46
CA ASP A 96 -34.37 -3.89 9.00
C ASP A 96 -35.04 -4.69 10.13
N ASP A 97 -34.54 -4.56 11.37
CA ASP A 97 -35.29 -4.90 12.58
C ASP A 97 -36.11 -3.68 13.00
N ARG A 98 -37.29 -3.51 12.37
CA ARG A 98 -38.30 -2.57 12.90
C ARG A 98 -38.84 -3.07 14.23
N PRO A 99 -39.19 -2.14 15.12
CA PRO A 99 -40.62 -1.91 15.28
C PRO A 99 -41.03 -0.43 15.11
N SER A 100 -42.23 -0.29 14.56
CA SER A 100 -43.04 0.91 14.33
C SER A 100 -42.88 2.08 15.31
N LEU A 101 -42.87 3.33 14.81
CA LEU A 101 -44.01 4.27 14.86
C LEU A 101 -43.65 5.70 14.37
N ILE A 102 -44.61 6.28 13.65
CA ILE A 102 -44.88 7.71 13.39
C ILE A 102 -44.37 8.31 12.06
N GLN A 103 -45.37 8.84 11.35
CA GLN A 103 -45.41 9.41 10.01
C GLN A 103 -45.00 10.89 9.97
N SER A 104 -44.53 11.33 8.81
CA SER A 104 -44.70 12.66 8.14
C SER A 104 -43.38 13.04 7.44
N GLY A 105 -43.30 13.56 6.22
CA GLY A 105 -44.24 13.83 5.14
C GLY A 105 -43.41 14.37 3.96
N SER A 106 -43.86 14.09 2.74
CA SER A 106 -43.55 14.78 1.46
C SER A 106 -42.10 15.17 1.13
N GLN A 107 -41.50 14.52 0.12
CA GLN A 107 -41.37 15.11 -1.22
C GLN A 107 -40.75 14.12 -2.22
N GLU A 108 -41.35 14.11 -3.40
CA GLU A 108 -41.02 13.29 -4.55
C GLU A 108 -39.62 13.60 -5.11
N SER A 109 -38.84 12.56 -5.40
CA SER A 109 -37.98 12.58 -6.59
C SER A 109 -37.90 11.17 -7.17
N SER A 110 -38.52 11.03 -8.34
CA SER A 110 -38.55 9.81 -9.13
C SER A 110 -37.18 9.54 -9.75
N ALA A 111 -36.54 8.44 -9.34
CA ALA A 111 -35.47 7.81 -10.12
C ALA A 111 -35.74 6.30 -10.20
N ARG A 112 -36.42 5.96 -11.31
CA ARG A 112 -36.73 4.66 -11.90
C ARG A 112 -35.98 3.44 -11.32
N LYS A 113 -36.75 2.56 -10.67
CA LYS A 113 -36.43 1.15 -10.41
C LYS A 113 -36.11 0.43 -11.74
N PRO A 114 -34.99 -0.30 -11.88
CA PRO A 114 -34.91 -1.36 -12.87
C PRO A 114 -35.67 -2.58 -12.32
N THR A 115 -36.89 -2.75 -12.81
CA THR A 115 -37.66 -3.99 -12.67
C THR A 115 -37.01 -5.08 -13.53
N ASN A 116 -36.10 -5.86 -12.96
CA ASN A 116 -35.85 -7.21 -13.46
C ASN A 116 -35.47 -8.17 -12.34
N ARG A 117 -36.45 -8.42 -11.47
CA ARG A 117 -36.42 -9.41 -10.39
C ARG A 117 -36.94 -10.73 -10.95
N ARG A 118 -36.06 -11.52 -11.58
CA ARG A 118 -36.16 -12.94 -12.01
C ARG A 118 -35.14 -13.07 -13.14
N VAL A 119 -33.95 -13.65 -12.95
CA VAL A 119 -33.69 -15.09 -12.91
C VAL A 119 -32.26 -15.26 -12.40
N TRP A 120 -32.09 -15.74 -11.17
CA TRP A 120 -30.96 -16.54 -10.68
C TRP A 120 -31.29 -16.90 -9.23
N ARG A 121 -32.34 -17.71 -9.10
CA ARG A 121 -32.68 -18.38 -7.85
C ARG A 121 -32.37 -19.86 -8.10
N ARG A 122 -31.40 -20.38 -7.34
CA ARG A 122 -30.87 -21.76 -7.30
C ARG A 122 -29.55 -21.99 -8.04
N ALA A 123 -28.45 -21.70 -7.34
CA ALA A 123 -27.31 -22.61 -7.27
C ALA A 123 -26.69 -22.50 -5.86
N SER A 124 -26.66 -23.63 -5.16
CA SER A 124 -26.02 -23.90 -3.85
C SER A 124 -26.67 -23.31 -2.58
N PRO A 125 -26.78 -24.08 -1.47
CA PRO A 125 -26.85 -23.47 -0.16
C PRO A 125 -25.59 -22.63 0.03
N VAL A 126 -25.75 -21.41 0.53
CA VAL A 126 -24.66 -20.58 1.01
C VAL A 126 -24.20 -21.20 2.33
N GLU A 127 -23.50 -22.33 2.23
CA GLU A 127 -22.61 -22.77 3.31
C GLU A 127 -21.36 -21.92 3.18
N ASP A 128 -21.14 -21.13 4.24
CA ASP A 128 -19.92 -20.42 4.56
C ASP A 128 -19.36 -19.52 3.46
N ILE A 129 -19.87 -18.28 3.44
CA ILE A 129 -19.03 -17.14 3.04
C ILE A 129 -17.71 -17.34 3.82
N PRO A 130 -16.55 -17.48 3.14
CA PRO A 130 -15.31 -17.75 3.83
C PRO A 130 -15.13 -16.71 4.93
N GLN A 131 -14.88 -17.18 6.16
CA GLN A 131 -14.60 -16.31 7.30
C GLN A 131 -13.63 -15.21 6.84
N ALA A 132 -14.07 -13.96 6.97
CA ALA A 132 -13.43 -12.83 6.33
C ALA A 132 -11.92 -12.82 6.63
N LEU A 133 -11.11 -12.51 5.61
CA LEU A 133 -9.67 -12.35 5.82
C LEU A 133 -9.44 -11.32 6.92
N PRO A 134 -8.49 -11.57 7.85
CA PRO A 134 -8.22 -10.64 8.92
C PRO A 134 -7.84 -9.29 8.32
N VAL A 135 -8.46 -8.21 8.84
CA VAL A 135 -8.11 -6.81 8.49
C VAL A 135 -7.59 -6.02 9.70
N ALA A 136 -6.52 -5.24 9.49
CA ALA A 136 -5.95 -4.29 10.45
C ALA A 136 -6.02 -2.87 9.91
N SER A 137 -6.31 -1.91 10.79
CA SER A 137 -6.15 -0.48 10.53
C SER A 137 -4.79 -0.01 11.06
N LEU A 138 -4.05 0.75 10.24
CA LEU A 138 -2.77 1.34 10.60
C LEU A 138 -2.95 2.82 10.89
N LEU A 139 -2.54 3.24 12.08
CA LEU A 139 -2.54 4.65 12.49
C LEU A 139 -1.08 5.11 12.56
N PRO A 140 -0.58 5.82 11.53
CA PRO A 140 0.81 6.25 11.45
C PRO A 140 1.12 7.33 12.50
N GLY A 141 2.31 7.27 13.08
CA GLY A 141 2.87 8.29 13.98
C GLY A 141 3.92 9.15 13.28
N GLU A 142 4.98 9.50 13.99
CA GLU A 142 6.10 10.28 13.45
C GLU A 142 6.80 9.52 12.31
N ILE A 143 7.14 10.24 11.24
CA ILE A 143 7.77 9.70 10.03
C ILE A 143 9.13 10.37 9.83
N GLU A 144 10.18 9.56 9.78
CA GLU A 144 11.53 10.00 9.45
C GLU A 144 11.89 9.49 8.05
N VAL A 145 12.51 10.37 7.23
CA VAL A 145 12.92 10.06 5.87
C VAL A 145 14.41 10.32 5.71
N THR A 146 15.16 9.30 5.32
CA THR A 146 16.60 9.34 5.11
C THR A 146 16.92 8.84 3.70
N MET A 147 17.77 9.55 2.96
CA MET A 147 18.24 9.11 1.65
C MET A 147 19.76 9.13 1.63
N ASN A 148 20.35 7.99 1.28
CA ASN A 148 21.79 7.80 1.14
C ASN A 148 22.12 7.52 -0.33
N LEU A 149 23.29 8.00 -0.78
CA LEU A 149 23.79 7.80 -2.11
C LEU A 149 25.31 7.59 -2.02
N ASP A 150 25.82 6.53 -2.65
CA ASP A 150 27.22 6.13 -2.53
C ASP A 150 28.18 7.15 -3.17
N GLU A 151 27.77 7.76 -4.26
CA GLU A 151 28.46 8.90 -4.87
C GLU A 151 27.60 10.16 -4.70
N VAL A 152 28.02 11.05 -3.81
CA VAL A 152 27.31 12.29 -3.52
C VAL A 152 27.49 13.24 -4.71
N PRO A 153 26.42 13.66 -5.42
CA PRO A 153 26.54 14.78 -6.33
C PRO A 153 26.95 15.99 -5.50
N GLU A 154 27.99 16.71 -5.93
CA GLU A 154 28.57 17.86 -5.21
C GLU A 154 27.54 18.97 -4.89
N ASP A 155 26.38 18.94 -5.56
CA ASP A 155 25.31 19.92 -5.46
C ASP A 155 24.04 19.35 -4.80
N VAL A 156 23.55 20.05 -3.78
CA VAL A 156 22.26 19.79 -3.10
C VAL A 156 21.10 19.79 -4.10
N GLU A 157 21.17 20.61 -5.16
CA GLU A 157 20.15 20.64 -6.20
C GLU A 157 20.15 19.35 -7.04
N GLY A 158 21.32 18.73 -7.22
CA GLY A 158 21.45 17.40 -7.81
C GLY A 158 20.74 16.34 -6.98
N MET A 159 20.95 16.34 -5.66
CA MET A 159 20.24 15.43 -4.74
C MET A 159 18.73 15.61 -4.76
N LYS A 160 18.24 16.86 -4.81
CA LYS A 160 16.79 17.15 -4.90
C LYS A 160 16.18 16.61 -6.19
N LYS A 161 16.90 16.72 -7.31
CA LYS A 161 16.47 16.14 -8.59
C LYS A 161 16.38 14.62 -8.51
N VAL A 162 17.40 13.98 -7.92
CA VAL A 162 17.38 12.52 -7.69
C VAL A 162 16.17 12.12 -6.85
N LEU A 163 15.97 12.76 -5.70
CA LEU A 163 14.85 12.48 -4.81
C LEU A 163 13.49 12.66 -5.49
N ARG A 164 13.33 13.73 -6.27
CA ARG A 164 12.11 13.99 -7.05
C ARG A 164 11.84 12.85 -8.03
N GLU A 165 12.88 12.39 -8.72
CA GLU A 165 12.75 11.32 -9.70
C GLU A 165 12.42 9.98 -9.05
N VAL A 166 13.05 9.63 -7.92
CA VAL A 166 12.69 8.45 -7.12
C VAL A 166 11.21 8.52 -6.71
N ARG A 167 10.77 9.66 -6.17
CA ARG A 167 9.39 9.87 -5.69
C ARG A 167 8.33 9.71 -6.78
N VAL A 168 8.67 9.96 -8.04
CA VAL A 168 7.72 9.77 -9.15
C VAL A 168 7.62 8.30 -9.56
N GLN A 169 8.71 7.53 -9.45
CA GLN A 169 8.74 6.14 -9.88
C GLN A 169 8.20 5.15 -8.85
N ILE A 170 8.18 5.51 -7.55
CA ILE A 170 7.62 4.64 -6.50
C ILE A 170 6.16 4.98 -6.18
N PRO A 171 5.37 4.02 -5.66
CA PRO A 171 4.06 4.33 -5.13
C PRO A 171 4.17 5.33 -3.98
N PRO A 172 3.28 6.33 -3.90
CA PRO A 172 3.36 7.35 -2.87
C PRO A 172 3.30 6.78 -1.45
N GLU A 173 2.70 5.61 -1.24
CA GLU A 173 2.62 4.90 0.03
C GLU A 173 3.98 4.33 0.48
N MET A 174 4.87 4.04 -0.47
CA MET A 174 6.25 3.62 -0.16
C MET A 174 7.11 4.81 0.27
N PHE A 175 6.73 6.02 -0.12
CA PHE A 175 7.39 7.27 0.30
C PHE A 175 6.80 7.83 1.60
N ASP A 176 5.49 7.71 1.75
CA ASP A 176 4.71 8.25 2.85
C ASP A 176 3.80 7.14 3.38
N VAL A 177 4.33 6.41 4.36
CA VAL A 177 3.66 5.28 5.00
C VAL A 177 2.40 5.70 5.76
N SER A 178 2.18 7.01 5.99
CA SER A 178 0.93 7.49 6.58
C SER A 178 -0.29 7.24 5.71
N LYS A 179 -0.07 7.04 4.41
CA LYS A 179 -1.15 6.78 3.45
C LYS A 179 -1.67 5.35 3.54
N LEU A 180 -0.96 4.46 4.23
CA LEU A 180 -1.40 3.08 4.45
C LEU A 180 -2.51 3.09 5.51
N VAL A 181 -3.70 2.62 5.13
CA VAL A 181 -4.88 2.59 6.01
C VAL A 181 -5.14 1.20 6.52
N CYS A 182 -5.15 0.23 5.60
CA CYS A 182 -5.71 -1.09 5.86
C CYS A 182 -4.74 -2.16 5.38
N ALA A 183 -4.46 -3.13 6.25
CA ALA A 183 -3.71 -4.33 5.92
C ALA A 183 -4.67 -5.52 5.85
N THR A 184 -4.63 -6.27 4.76
CA THR A 184 -5.34 -7.54 4.59
C THR A 184 -4.30 -8.63 4.42
N TYR A 185 -4.30 -9.59 5.34
CA TYR A 185 -3.39 -10.72 5.31
C TYR A 185 -4.07 -11.88 4.61
N ALA A 186 -3.52 -12.28 3.47
CA ALA A 186 -4.08 -13.38 2.68
C ALA A 186 -3.48 -14.72 3.12
N ASP A 187 -2.15 -14.78 3.26
CA ASP A 187 -1.42 -15.96 3.75
C ASP A 187 -0.02 -15.59 4.29
N SER A 188 0.75 -16.60 4.70
CA SER A 188 2.13 -16.44 5.21
C SER A 188 3.14 -15.78 4.27
N ARG A 189 2.79 -15.63 3.00
CA ARG A 189 3.65 -15.12 1.92
C ARG A 189 3.06 -13.88 1.25
N LEU A 190 1.79 -13.56 1.42
CA LEU A 190 1.08 -12.54 0.67
C LEU A 190 0.37 -11.56 1.60
N LEU A 191 0.76 -10.29 1.48
CA LEU A 191 0.19 -9.16 2.22
C LEU A 191 -0.37 -8.14 1.23
N ILE A 192 -1.60 -7.70 1.44
CA ILE A 192 -2.22 -6.64 0.65
C ILE A 192 -2.38 -5.42 1.55
N LEU A 193 -1.78 -4.30 1.18
CA LEU A 193 -1.98 -3.03 1.87
C LEU A 193 -2.83 -2.11 1.00
N ARG A 194 -3.77 -1.40 1.63
CA ARG A 194 -4.63 -0.42 0.99
C ARG A 194 -4.31 0.98 1.46
N SER A 195 -4.33 1.89 0.51
CA SER A 195 -4.07 3.31 0.71
C SER A 195 -5.35 4.12 0.92
N VAL A 196 -5.22 5.29 1.54
CA VAL A 196 -6.23 6.35 1.53
C VAL A 196 -6.66 6.74 0.11
N ALA A 197 -5.76 6.60 -0.87
CA ALA A 197 -6.01 6.93 -2.26
C ALA A 197 -6.78 5.84 -3.03
N GLY A 198 -7.14 4.73 -2.37
CA GLY A 198 -7.79 3.58 -2.99
C GLY A 198 -6.85 2.67 -3.80
N SER A 199 -5.54 2.95 -3.80
CA SER A 199 -4.53 2.04 -4.35
C SER A 199 -4.35 0.83 -3.44
N ALA A 200 -4.03 -0.31 -4.05
CA ALA A 200 -3.69 -1.55 -3.38
C ALA A 200 -2.26 -1.93 -3.74
N LEU A 201 -1.46 -2.23 -2.73
CA LEU A 201 -0.09 -2.67 -2.84
C LEU A 201 -0.01 -4.15 -2.45
N LEU A 202 0.52 -4.95 -3.37
CA LEU A 202 0.69 -6.38 -3.20
C LEU A 202 2.14 -6.67 -2.81
N PHE A 203 2.31 -7.33 -1.67
CA PHE A 203 3.62 -7.67 -1.14
C PHE A 203 3.79 -9.17 -1.00
N THR A 204 5.03 -9.61 -1.21
CA THR A 204 5.47 -10.98 -0.96
C THR A 204 6.47 -11.02 0.18
N ARG A 205 6.35 -11.99 1.08
CA ARG A 205 7.28 -12.12 2.21
C ARG A 205 8.66 -12.53 1.68
N THR A 206 9.68 -11.74 2.00
CA THR A 206 11.07 -12.16 1.76
C THR A 206 11.49 -13.13 2.86
N PRO A 207 12.13 -14.26 2.52
CA PRO A 207 12.68 -15.15 3.53
C PRO A 207 13.73 -14.40 4.35
N ALA A 208 13.80 -14.70 5.65
CA ALA A 208 14.92 -14.23 6.47
C ALA A 208 16.21 -14.74 5.84
N GLN A 209 17.14 -13.84 5.51
CA GLN A 209 18.48 -14.24 5.11
C GLN A 209 19.14 -14.88 6.35
N SER A 210 19.34 -16.19 6.29
CA SER A 210 20.09 -16.97 7.28
C SER A 210 21.58 -16.75 7.14
#